data_AF-A0A2A4B554-F1
#
_entry.id   AF-A0A2A4B554-F1
#
_cell.length_a   1.000
_cell.length_b   1.000
_cell.length_c   1.000
_cell.angle_alpha   90.00
_cell.angle_beta   90.00
_cell.angle_gamma   90.00
#
_symmetry.space_group_name_H-M   'P 1'
#
loop_
_entity.id
_entity.type
_entity.pdbx_description
1 polymer ?
#
loop_
_entity_poly.entity_id
_entity_poly.type
_entity_poly.pdbx_seq_one_letter_code
_entity_poly.pdbx_strand_id
1 'polypeptide(L)'
;MPVTRSARLLDRGARAGSLADLMTWPRWPALPPDQRERVWRLTALIAARDALPDVIDGATLRGLAAAVGEDRLEAVLDLPPGGDAALPPTTTLGEAGRRIAEAALPAALATRLGHASDRPDAAHHVAAAEEIAA
;
A
#
# COMPACT_ATOMS: atom_id res chain seq x y z
N MET A 1 -21.68 1.87 44.94
CA MET A 1 -21.72 0.71 44.01
C MET A 1 -20.35 0.56 43.36
N PRO A 2 -19.54 -0.44 43.74
CA PRO A 2 -18.21 -0.61 43.18
C PRO A 2 -18.33 -1.17 41.75
N VAL A 3 -17.79 -0.45 40.78
CA VAL A 3 -17.73 -0.86 39.38
C VAL A 3 -16.74 -2.01 39.27
N THR A 4 -17.23 -3.20 38.95
CA THR A 4 -16.46 -4.45 38.91
C THR A 4 -15.30 -4.34 37.92
N ARG A 5 -14.10 -4.73 38.36
CA ARG A 5 -12.84 -4.77 37.57
C ARG A 5 -12.98 -5.49 36.22
N SER A 6 -13.97 -6.37 36.11
CA SER A 6 -14.33 -7.17 34.94
C SER A 6 -14.89 -6.36 33.77
N ALA A 7 -15.47 -5.18 34.01
CA ALA A 7 -16.02 -4.33 32.94
C ALA A 7 -14.92 -3.69 32.06
N ARG A 8 -13.72 -3.47 32.62
CA ARG A 8 -12.58 -2.89 31.89
C ARG A 8 -11.87 -3.89 30.97
N LEU A 9 -12.16 -5.18 31.08
CA LEU A 9 -11.58 -6.21 30.22
C LEU A 9 -12.42 -6.47 28.97
N LEU A 10 -13.74 -6.22 29.04
CA LEU A 10 -14.66 -6.34 27.91
C LEU A 10 -14.57 -5.15 26.94
N ASP A 11 -14.25 -3.96 27.44
CA ASP A 11 -13.97 -2.77 26.60
C ASP A 11 -12.61 -2.85 25.89
N ARG A 12 -11.76 -3.79 26.32
CA ARG A 12 -10.52 -4.17 25.62
C ARG A 12 -10.74 -5.27 24.58
N GLY A 13 -12.00 -5.51 24.20
CA GLY A 13 -12.42 -6.30 23.06
C GLY A 13 -12.24 -5.57 21.73
N ALA A 14 -11.14 -4.83 21.56
CA ALA A 14 -10.65 -4.53 20.23
C ALA A 14 -10.33 -5.88 19.60
N ARG A 15 -11.30 -6.40 18.81
CA ARG A 15 -11.30 -7.71 18.18
C ARG A 15 -9.87 -8.08 17.79
N ALA A 16 -9.31 -9.08 18.46
CA ALA A 16 -8.13 -9.76 17.95
C ALA A 16 -8.50 -10.16 16.52
N GLY A 17 -7.72 -9.70 15.54
CA GLY A 17 -7.99 -9.98 14.13
C GLY A 17 -8.28 -11.47 13.92
N SER A 18 -9.30 -11.78 13.14
CA SER A 18 -9.65 -13.14 12.81
C SER A 18 -8.53 -13.80 12.00
N LEU A 19 -8.48 -15.14 11.98
CA LEU A 19 -7.56 -15.86 11.09
C LEU A 19 -7.79 -15.49 9.61
N ALA A 20 -9.02 -15.15 9.25
CA ALA A 20 -9.36 -14.65 7.92
C ALA A 20 -8.71 -13.29 7.61
N ASP A 21 -8.57 -12.42 8.63
CA ASP A 21 -7.85 -11.16 8.47
C ASP A 21 -6.37 -11.40 8.20
N LEU A 22 -5.75 -12.45 8.77
CA LEU A 22 -4.35 -12.79 8.48
C LEU A 22 -4.13 -13.24 7.02
N MET A 23 -5.13 -13.84 6.39
CA MET A 23 -5.04 -14.27 4.99
C MET A 23 -5.01 -13.10 4.01
N THR A 24 -5.51 -11.93 4.42
CA THR A 24 -5.50 -10.69 3.61
C THR A 24 -4.39 -9.73 4.02
N TRP A 25 -3.46 -10.18 4.88
CA TRP A 25 -2.35 -9.34 5.30
C TRP A 25 -1.36 -9.12 4.16
N PRO A 26 -0.96 -7.86 3.91
CA PRO A 26 0.11 -7.60 2.98
C PRO A 26 1.43 -8.14 3.56
N ARG A 27 2.31 -8.60 2.68
CA ARG A 27 3.59 -9.24 3.00
C ARG A 27 4.70 -8.21 3.24
N TRP A 28 4.57 -7.00 2.68
CA TRP A 28 5.58 -5.94 2.75
C TRP A 28 6.09 -5.59 4.16
N PRO A 29 5.31 -5.67 5.25
CA PRO A 29 5.83 -5.34 6.58
C PRO A 29 6.97 -6.27 7.02
N ALA A 30 6.98 -7.52 6.52
CA ALA A 30 8.00 -8.51 6.83
C ALA A 30 9.17 -8.52 5.83
N LEU A 31 9.11 -7.74 4.75
CA LEU A 31 10.15 -7.71 3.73
C LEU A 31 11.39 -6.91 4.20
N PRO A 32 12.58 -7.21 3.64
CA PRO A 32 13.77 -6.38 3.82
C PRO A 32 13.53 -4.92 3.37
N PRO A 33 14.24 -3.94 3.94
CA PRO A 33 14.02 -2.52 3.67
C PRO A 33 13.95 -2.15 2.18
N ASP A 34 14.87 -2.68 1.36
CA ASP A 34 14.94 -2.37 -0.07
C ASP A 34 13.76 -2.95 -0.86
N GLN A 35 13.30 -4.15 -0.48
CA GLN A 35 12.15 -4.79 -1.10
C GLN A 35 10.85 -4.08 -0.70
N ARG A 36 10.75 -3.67 0.57
CA ARG A 36 9.63 -2.89 1.07
C ARG A 36 9.51 -1.54 0.37
N GLU A 37 10.62 -0.82 0.22
CA GLU A 37 10.68 0.44 -0.52
C GLU A 37 10.23 0.26 -1.98
N ARG A 38 10.62 -0.86 -2.61
CA ARG A 38 10.15 -1.21 -3.96
C ARG A 38 8.64 -1.41 -4.02
N VAL A 39 8.08 -2.19 -3.08
CA VAL A 39 6.61 -2.39 -3.01
C VAL A 39 5.90 -1.06 -2.83
N TRP A 40 6.41 -0.15 -2.00
CA TRP A 40 5.81 1.18 -1.84
C TRP A 40 5.83 1.97 -3.16
N ARG A 41 6.97 2.05 -3.85
CA ARG A 41 7.04 2.75 -5.15
C ARG A 41 6.09 2.17 -6.19
N LEU A 42 5.99 0.84 -6.27
CA LEU A 42 5.04 0.17 -7.15
C LEU A 42 3.59 0.46 -6.75
N THR A 43 3.28 0.47 -5.46
CA THR A 43 1.94 0.82 -4.95
C THR A 43 1.53 2.22 -5.41
N ALA A 44 2.45 3.19 -5.36
CA ALA A 44 2.19 4.54 -5.86
C ALA A 44 1.97 4.59 -7.38
N LEU A 45 2.76 3.84 -8.14
CA LEU A 45 2.62 3.77 -9.60
C LEU A 45 1.29 3.13 -10.01
N ILE A 46 0.91 2.03 -9.37
CA ILE A 46 -0.35 1.33 -9.63
C ILE A 46 -1.53 2.23 -9.27
N ALA A 47 -1.46 2.92 -8.12
CA ALA A 47 -2.49 3.87 -7.75
C ALA A 47 -2.62 5.06 -8.71
N ALA A 48 -1.57 5.39 -9.47
CA ALA A 48 -1.54 6.42 -10.49
C ALA A 48 -1.56 5.86 -11.92
N ARG A 49 -1.95 4.59 -12.09
CA ARG A 49 -1.83 3.86 -13.36
C ARG A 49 -2.51 4.58 -14.51
N ASP A 50 -3.68 5.19 -14.28
CA ASP A 50 -4.43 5.82 -15.38
C ASP A 50 -3.82 7.16 -15.81
N ALA A 51 -2.96 7.77 -14.99
CA ALA A 51 -2.19 8.96 -15.36
C ALA A 51 -0.87 8.62 -16.08
N LEU A 52 -0.38 7.37 -16.01
CA LEU A 52 0.90 6.98 -16.61
C LEU A 52 0.91 7.04 -18.16
N PRO A 53 -0.14 6.61 -18.89
CA PRO A 53 -0.16 6.70 -20.36
C PRO A 53 -0.06 8.13 -20.90
N ASP A 54 -0.48 9.13 -20.11
CA ASP A 54 -0.46 10.55 -20.49
C ASP A 54 0.92 11.20 -20.26
N VAL A 55 1.89 10.46 -19.72
CA VAL A 55 3.25 10.95 -19.49
C VAL A 55 4.03 10.94 -20.81
N ILE A 56 4.12 12.11 -21.45
CA ILE A 56 4.85 12.29 -22.71
C ILE A 56 6.35 12.57 -22.46
N ASP A 57 6.72 12.96 -21.24
CA ASP A 57 8.12 13.28 -20.90
C ASP A 57 8.96 12.01 -20.68
N GLY A 58 9.85 11.74 -21.63
CA GLY A 58 10.79 10.63 -21.56
C GLY A 58 11.84 10.75 -20.44
N ALA A 59 12.07 11.93 -19.86
CA ALA A 59 12.90 12.04 -18.66
C ALA A 59 12.18 11.49 -17.42
N THR A 60 10.91 11.82 -17.25
CA THR A 60 10.05 11.28 -16.19
C THR A 60 9.93 9.76 -16.28
N LEU A 61 9.64 9.20 -17.47
CA LEU A 61 9.55 7.74 -17.65
C LEU A 61 10.85 7.02 -17.29
N ARG A 62 12.01 7.55 -17.71
CA ARG A 62 13.31 6.99 -17.32
C ARG A 62 13.56 7.09 -15.82
N GLY A 63 13.12 8.17 -15.17
CA GLY A 63 13.20 8.33 -13.72
C GLY A 63 12.36 7.28 -12.97
N LEU A 64 11.16 6.99 -13.47
CA LEU A 64 10.30 5.94 -12.92
C LEU A 64 10.92 4.55 -13.13
N ALA A 65 11.38 4.25 -14.34
CA ALA A 65 12.05 2.99 -14.64
C ALA A 65 13.32 2.80 -13.80
N ALA A 66 14.10 3.85 -13.56
CA ALA A 66 15.26 3.80 -12.67
C ALA A 66 14.86 3.54 -11.19
N ALA A 67 13.68 3.99 -10.78
CA ALA A 67 13.20 3.84 -9.41
C ALA A 67 12.63 2.44 -9.09
N VAL A 68 12.00 1.77 -10.07
CA VAL A 68 11.34 0.46 -9.86
C VAL A 68 11.86 -0.69 -10.75
N GLY A 69 12.61 -0.38 -11.79
CA GLY A 69 13.02 -1.31 -12.85
C GLY A 69 12.11 -1.20 -14.08
N GLU A 70 12.69 -1.32 -15.28
CA GLU A 70 11.98 -1.20 -16.55
C GLU A 70 10.88 -2.26 -16.70
N ASP A 71 11.21 -3.54 -16.53
CA ASP A 71 10.25 -4.65 -16.63
C ASP A 71 9.04 -4.48 -15.69
N ARG A 72 9.26 -3.91 -14.50
CA ARG A 72 8.19 -3.68 -13.52
C ARG A 72 7.33 -2.49 -13.88
N LEU A 73 7.92 -1.45 -14.48
CA LEU A 73 7.15 -0.32 -14.99
C LEU A 73 6.25 -0.77 -16.14
N GLU A 74 6.77 -1.60 -17.04
CA GLU A 74 5.98 -2.21 -18.12
C GLU A 74 4.83 -3.05 -17.57
N ALA A 75 5.11 -3.92 -16.59
CA ALA A 75 4.07 -4.72 -15.93
C ALA A 75 2.95 -3.86 -15.28
N VAL A 76 3.28 -2.66 -14.76
CA VAL A 76 2.27 -1.72 -14.23
C VAL A 76 1.43 -1.11 -15.35
N LEU A 77 2.03 -0.78 -16.51
CA LEU A 77 1.31 -0.23 -17.66
C LEU A 77 0.33 -1.25 -18.26
N ASP A 78 0.70 -2.53 -18.22
CA ASP A 78 -0.11 -3.67 -18.69
C ASP A 78 -1.30 -4.00 -17.78
N LEU A 79 -1.33 -3.49 -16.55
CA LEU A 79 -2.48 -3.66 -15.67
C LEU A 79 -3.74 -3.00 -16.27
N PRO A 80 -4.93 -3.55 -15.98
CA PRO A 80 -6.18 -2.88 -16.32
C PRO A 80 -6.27 -1.51 -15.64
N PRO A 81 -7.07 -0.57 -16.19
CA PRO A 81 -7.32 0.72 -15.56
C PRO A 81 -7.93 0.57 -14.17
N GLY A 82 -7.70 1.54 -13.29
CA GLY A 82 -8.13 1.47 -11.89
C GLY A 82 -7.33 2.33 -10.90
N GLY A 83 -6.28 3.01 -11.37
CA GLY A 83 -5.46 3.90 -10.55
C GLY A 83 -5.73 5.36 -10.88
N ASP A 84 -6.60 6.01 -10.08
CA ASP A 84 -7.07 7.38 -10.29
C ASP A 84 -6.22 8.48 -9.62
N ALA A 85 -5.18 8.09 -8.88
CA ALA A 85 -4.33 9.05 -8.18
C ALA A 85 -3.49 9.87 -9.16
N ALA A 86 -3.20 11.12 -8.78
CA ALA A 86 -2.21 11.90 -9.50
C ALA A 86 -0.82 11.24 -9.37
N LEU A 87 -0.08 11.19 -10.48
CA LEU A 87 1.28 10.66 -10.51
C LEU A 87 2.21 11.52 -9.62
N PRO A 88 2.75 10.98 -8.51
CA PRO A 88 3.65 11.73 -7.67
C PRO A 88 5.03 11.90 -8.34
N PRO A 89 5.79 12.95 -7.99
CA PRO A 89 7.18 13.08 -8.37
C PRO A 89 8.01 11.86 -7.99
N THR A 90 9.01 11.51 -8.81
CA THR A 90 9.89 10.35 -8.58
C THR A 90 10.60 10.40 -7.22
N THR A 91 10.93 11.60 -6.72
CA THR A 91 11.57 11.83 -5.42
C THR A 91 10.67 11.54 -4.21
N THR A 92 9.34 11.59 -4.39
CA THR A 92 8.36 11.36 -3.32
C THR A 92 7.55 10.09 -3.55
N LEU A 93 7.87 9.31 -4.58
CA LEU A 93 7.16 8.11 -5.00
C LEU A 93 7.07 7.06 -3.89
N GLY A 94 8.18 6.78 -3.20
CA GLY A 94 8.20 5.83 -2.07
C GLY A 94 7.32 6.29 -0.91
N GLU A 95 7.35 7.59 -0.58
CA GLU A 95 6.54 8.15 0.51
C GLU A 95 5.04 8.18 0.18
N ALA A 96 4.69 8.52 -1.07
CA ALA A 96 3.32 8.45 -1.54
C ALA A 96 2.79 7.01 -1.46
N GLY A 97 3.61 6.05 -1.90
CA GLY A 97 3.30 4.62 -1.86
C GLY A 97 3.16 4.07 -0.45
N ARG A 98 4.06 4.47 0.46
CA ARG A 98 4.01 4.09 1.87
C ARG A 98 2.69 4.48 2.51
N ARG A 99 2.23 5.72 2.29
CA ARG A 99 0.93 6.19 2.82
C ARG A 99 -0.25 5.35 2.31
N ILE A 100 -0.22 4.94 1.04
CA ILE A 100 -1.24 4.05 0.47
C ILE A 100 -1.13 2.65 1.09
N ALA A 101 0.09 2.12 1.22
CA ALA A 101 0.33 0.81 1.80
C ALA A 101 -0.06 0.72 3.29
N GLU A 102 0.14 1.80 4.04
CA GLU A 102 -0.33 1.93 5.43
C GLU A 102 -1.86 2.02 5.51
N ALA A 103 -2.51 2.70 4.56
CA ALA A 103 -3.97 2.75 4.46
C ALA A 103 -4.60 1.39 4.05
N ALA A 104 -3.85 0.52 3.38
CA ALA A 104 -4.26 -0.85 3.05
C ALA A 104 -4.22 -1.82 4.25
N LEU A 105 -3.64 -1.40 5.38
CA LEU A 105 -3.52 -2.27 6.54
C LEU A 105 -4.90 -2.55 7.15
N PRO A 106 -5.17 -3.80 7.57
CA PRO A 106 -6.41 -4.12 8.27
C PRO A 106 -6.59 -3.27 9.52
N ALA A 107 -7.84 -2.93 9.83
CA ALA A 107 -8.19 -1.99 10.91
C ALA A 107 -7.54 -2.33 12.27
N ALA A 108 -7.37 -3.62 12.57
CA ALA A 108 -6.69 -4.08 13.79
C ALA A 108 -5.21 -3.69 13.84
N LEU A 109 -4.51 -3.70 12.69
CA LEU A 109 -3.11 -3.28 12.58
C LEU A 109 -3.00 -1.76 12.45
N ALA A 110 -3.89 -1.14 11.66
CA ALA A 110 -3.96 0.29 11.48
C ALA A 110 -4.15 1.01 12.84
N THR A 111 -5.06 0.52 13.69
CA THR A 111 -5.27 1.04 15.06
C THR A 111 -4.01 0.95 15.93
N ARG A 112 -3.23 -0.13 15.80
CA ARG A 112 -1.99 -0.31 16.56
C ARG A 112 -0.86 0.60 16.09
N LEU A 113 -0.87 0.97 14.81
CA LEU A 113 0.11 1.85 14.19
C LEU A 113 -0.35 3.32 14.19
N GLY A 114 -1.58 3.61 14.63
CA GLY A 114 -2.14 4.96 14.67
C GLY A 114 -2.64 5.48 13.32
N HIS A 115 -2.94 4.58 12.38
CA HIS A 115 -3.44 4.91 11.04
C HIS A 115 -4.95 4.65 10.94
N ALA A 116 -5.66 5.51 10.21
CA ALA A 116 -7.02 5.25 9.76
C ALA A 116 -6.97 4.72 8.32
N SER A 117 -7.74 3.68 8.02
CA SER A 117 -7.88 3.14 6.67
C SER A 117 -9.07 3.82 6.00
N ASP A 118 -8.81 4.65 4.99
CA ASP A 118 -9.81 5.46 4.28
C ASP A 118 -9.80 5.26 2.75
N ARG A 119 -8.99 4.33 2.22
CA ARG A 119 -8.91 4.03 0.78
C ARG A 119 -9.31 2.58 0.48
N PRO A 120 -10.51 2.33 -0.09
CA PRO A 120 -10.99 0.97 -0.37
C PRO A 120 -10.10 0.22 -1.38
N ASP A 121 -9.47 0.94 -2.31
CA ASP A 121 -8.66 0.33 -3.37
C ASP A 121 -7.20 0.08 -2.97
N ALA A 122 -6.77 0.60 -1.81
CA ALA A 122 -5.38 0.51 -1.37
C ALA A 122 -4.90 -0.95 -1.20
N ALA A 123 -5.76 -1.83 -0.70
CA ALA A 123 -5.44 -3.25 -0.55
C ALA A 123 -5.20 -3.92 -1.92
N HIS A 124 -5.97 -3.56 -2.94
CA HIS A 124 -5.79 -4.08 -4.29
C HIS A 124 -4.46 -3.61 -4.90
N HIS A 125 -4.14 -2.32 -4.77
CA HIS A 125 -2.88 -1.77 -5.27
C HIS A 125 -1.65 -2.40 -4.59
N VAL A 126 -1.72 -2.64 -3.29
CA VAL A 126 -0.62 -3.29 -2.55
C VAL A 126 -0.45 -4.74 -2.96
N ALA A 127 -1.56 -5.49 -3.13
CA ALA A 127 -1.49 -6.87 -3.58
C ALA A 127 -0.82 -6.97 -4.98
N ALA A 128 -1.26 -6.15 -5.92
CA ALA A 128 -0.65 -6.09 -7.26
C ALA A 128 0.83 -5.65 -7.20
N ALA A 129 1.17 -4.70 -6.33
CA ALA A 129 2.56 -4.29 -6.13
C ALA A 129 3.46 -5.42 -5.60
N GLU A 130 2.95 -6.24 -4.68
CA GLU A 130 3.68 -7.40 -4.14
C GLU A 130 3.87 -8.50 -5.18
N GLU A 131 2.89 -8.71 -6.07
CA GLU A 131 3.00 -9.64 -7.19
C GLU A 131 4.05 -9.21 -8.21
N ILE A 132 4.09 -7.92 -8.57
CA ILE A 132 5.08 -7.35 -9.51
C ILE A 132 6.49 -7.24 -8.88
N ALA A 133 6.57 -7.11 -7.55
CA ALA A 133 7.84 -6.99 -6.83
C ALA A 133 8.59 -8.32 -6.67
N ALA A 134 7.88 -9.45 -6.72
CA ALA A 134 8.40 -10.81 -6.57
C ALA A 134 9.42 -11.18 -7.68
#